data_AF-A0A193SGZ0-F1
#
_entry.id   AF-A0A193SGZ0-F1
#
_cell.length_a   1.000
_cell.length_b   1.000
_cell.length_c   1.000
_cell.angle_alpha   90.00
_cell.angle_beta   90.00
_cell.angle_gamma   90.00
#
_symmetry.space_group_name_H-M   'P 1'
#
loop_
_entity.id
_entity.type
_entity.pdbx_description
1 polymer ?
#
loop_
_entity_poly.entity_id
_entity_poly.type
_entity_poly.pdbx_seq_one_letter_code
_entity_poly.pdbx_strand_id
1 'polypeptide(L)'
;MIREKALAAEISVSDLMRRAALNRKIKTPTDKKLMAALLQLGGLQKHLFNQMQDSMTTDLSKQFSDVLVAIRNAVNAIDLSQTRIK
;
A
#
# COMPACT_ATOMS: atom_id res chain seq x y z
N MET A 1 -22.39 5.95 11.57
CA MET A 1 -23.17 7.07 10.96
C MET A 1 -22.59 7.47 9.60
N ILE A 2 -23.37 8.13 8.73
CA ILE A 2 -22.93 8.56 7.37
C ILE A 2 -21.68 9.46 7.42
N ARG A 3 -21.58 10.32 8.44
CA ARG A 3 -20.41 11.20 8.66
C ARG A 3 -19.11 10.44 8.86
N GLU A 4 -19.15 9.32 9.57
CA GLU A 4 -17.96 8.47 9.80
C GLU A 4 -17.53 7.77 8.52
N LYS A 5 -18.49 7.30 7.70
CA LYS A 5 -18.19 6.72 6.37
C LYS A 5 -17.59 7.77 5.43
N ALA A 6 -18.06 9.02 5.51
CA ALA A 6 -17.51 10.13 4.72
C ALA A 6 -16.08 10.48 5.15
N LEU A 7 -15.84 10.55 6.48
CA LEU A 7 -14.52 10.78 7.06
C LEU A 7 -13.53 9.67 6.69
N ALA A 8 -13.93 8.41 6.83
CA ALA A 8 -13.11 7.25 6.47
C ALA A 8 -12.75 7.22 4.98
N ALA A 9 -13.63 7.76 4.11
CA ALA A 9 -13.42 7.88 2.69
C ALA A 9 -12.71 9.17 2.26
N GLU A 10 -12.34 10.05 3.21
CA GLU A 10 -11.75 11.38 2.99
C GLU A 10 -12.53 12.24 1.97
N ILE A 11 -13.86 12.13 1.97
CA ILE A 11 -14.74 12.92 1.10
C ILE A 11 -15.82 13.61 1.92
N SER A 12 -16.43 14.66 1.35
CA SER A 12 -17.56 15.32 2.01
C SER A 12 -18.77 14.39 2.06
N VAL A 13 -19.65 14.63 3.04
CA VAL A 13 -20.92 13.90 3.17
C VAL A 13 -21.78 14.04 1.90
N SER A 14 -21.77 15.21 1.28
CA SER A 14 -22.51 15.47 0.04
C SER A 14 -21.94 14.69 -1.16
N ASP A 15 -20.63 14.56 -1.27
CA ASP A 15 -20.00 13.75 -2.32
C ASP A 15 -20.20 12.25 -2.08
N LEU A 16 -20.15 11.80 -0.82
CA LEU A 16 -20.49 10.43 -0.45
C LEU A 16 -21.93 10.07 -0.86
N MET A 17 -22.91 10.93 -0.53
CA MET A 17 -24.32 10.72 -0.90
C MET A 17 -24.52 10.75 -2.41
N ARG A 18 -23.86 11.66 -3.13
CA ARG A 18 -23.94 11.75 -4.59
C ARG A 18 -23.35 10.50 -5.27
N ARG A 19 -22.22 10.00 -4.77
CA ARG A 19 -21.60 8.77 -5.29
C ARG A 19 -22.44 7.54 -5.00
N ALA A 20 -23.01 7.44 -3.80
CA ALA A 20 -23.93 6.37 -3.43
C ALA A 20 -25.19 6.37 -4.30
N ALA A 21 -25.80 7.54 -4.55
CA ALA A 21 -26.98 7.66 -5.40
C ALA A 21 -26.71 7.34 -6.88
N LEU A 22 -25.51 7.65 -7.38
CA LEU A 22 -25.10 7.41 -8.76
C LEU A 22 -24.40 6.04 -8.95
N ASN A 23 -24.39 5.19 -7.93
CA ASN A 23 -23.72 3.89 -7.92
C ASN A 23 -22.24 3.96 -8.35
N ARG A 24 -21.56 5.07 -8.01
CA ARG A 24 -20.15 5.32 -8.33
C ARG A 24 -19.27 4.76 -7.21
N LYS A 25 -18.12 4.17 -7.57
CA LYS A 25 -17.13 3.67 -6.59
C LYS A 25 -16.67 4.79 -5.66
N ILE A 26 -16.83 4.57 -4.36
CA ILE A 26 -16.22 5.37 -3.29
C ILE A 26 -14.85 4.76 -3.03
N LYS A 27 -13.80 5.35 -3.63
CA LYS A 27 -12.42 4.97 -3.36
C LYS A 27 -11.93 5.81 -2.19
N THR A 28 -11.48 5.17 -1.12
CA THR A 28 -10.55 5.81 -0.19
C THR A 28 -9.31 6.22 -0.94
N PRO A 29 -8.75 7.41 -0.68
CA PRO A 29 -7.42 7.74 -1.16
C PRO A 29 -6.45 6.71 -0.58
N THR A 30 -6.00 5.77 -1.41
CA THR A 30 -4.75 5.09 -1.14
C THR A 30 -3.70 6.19 -1.04
N ASP A 31 -2.89 6.17 0.01
CA ASP A 31 -1.80 7.12 0.11
C ASP A 31 -0.81 6.84 -1.03
N LYS A 32 -0.99 7.55 -2.15
CA LYS A 32 -0.18 7.42 -3.36
C LYS A 32 1.28 7.70 -3.05
N LYS A 33 1.56 8.54 -2.05
CA LYS A 33 2.92 8.83 -1.60
C LYS A 33 3.51 7.63 -0.88
N LEU A 34 2.74 6.98 0.00
CA LEU A 34 3.16 5.75 0.66
C LEU A 34 3.44 4.61 -0.34
N MET A 35 2.58 4.43 -1.34
CA MET A 35 2.80 3.44 -2.41
C MET A 35 4.05 3.75 -3.24
N ALA A 36 4.27 5.01 -3.61
CA ALA A 36 5.47 5.43 -4.32
C ALA A 36 6.74 5.18 -3.47
N ALA A 37 6.69 5.46 -2.17
CA ALA A 37 7.80 5.21 -1.25
C ALA A 37 8.12 3.71 -1.11
N LEU A 38 7.10 2.84 -0.96
CA LEU A 38 7.30 1.39 -0.92
C LEU A 38 7.89 0.84 -2.23
N LEU A 39 7.47 1.39 -3.38
CA LEU A 39 8.02 1.02 -4.68
C LEU A 39 9.50 1.42 -4.79
N GLN A 40 9.84 2.64 -4.36
CA GLN A 40 11.24 3.10 -4.33
C GLN A 40 12.10 2.24 -3.39
N LEU A 41 11.58 1.88 -2.22
CA LEU A 41 12.27 1.02 -1.26
C LEU A 41 12.56 -0.37 -1.87
N GLY A 42 11.57 -1.00 -2.52
CA GLY A 42 11.77 -2.29 -3.19
C GLY A 42 12.74 -2.20 -4.37
N GLY A 43 12.73 -1.10 -5.12
CA GLY A 43 13.69 -0.84 -6.20
C GLY A 43 15.13 -0.72 -5.67
N LEU A 44 15.31 0.02 -4.58
CA LEU A 44 16.61 0.16 -3.92
C LEU A 44 17.11 -1.19 -3.37
N GLN A 45 16.23 -1.96 -2.73
CA GLN A 45 16.55 -3.29 -2.21
C GLN A 45 17.04 -4.24 -3.32
N LYS A 46 16.35 -4.26 -4.46
CA LYS A 46 16.77 -5.06 -5.63
C LYS A 46 18.15 -4.62 -6.14
N HIS A 47 18.38 -3.31 -6.21
CA HIS A 47 19.67 -2.78 -6.64
C HIS A 47 20.80 -3.21 -5.69
N LEU A 48 20.58 -3.09 -4.39
CA LEU A 48 21.54 -3.45 -3.36
C LEU A 48 21.84 -4.96 -3.36
N PHE A 49 20.82 -5.80 -3.56
CA PHE A 49 20.99 -7.25 -3.73
C PHE A 49 21.89 -7.60 -4.92
N ASN A 50 21.67 -6.95 -6.07
CA ASN A 50 22.50 -7.17 -7.27
C ASN A 50 23.95 -6.69 -7.06
N GLN A 51 24.17 -5.63 -6.30
CA GLN A 51 25.52 -5.15 -5.98
C GLN A 51 26.26 -6.07 -5.00
N MET A 52 25.54 -6.75 -4.12
CA MET A 52 26.13 -7.65 -3.13
C MET A 52 26.36 -9.08 -3.66
N GLN A 53 26.03 -9.36 -4.92
CA GLN A 53 26.08 -10.70 -5.50
C GLN A 53 27.49 -11.32 -5.44
N ASP A 54 28.54 -10.49 -5.53
CA ASP A 54 29.94 -10.92 -5.46
C ASP A 54 30.44 -11.19 -4.02
N SER A 55 29.72 -10.69 -3.00
CA SER A 55 30.07 -10.84 -1.57
C SER A 55 28.96 -11.52 -0.76
N MET A 56 28.07 -12.23 -1.43
CA MET A 56 26.83 -12.71 -0.85
C MET A 56 27.07 -13.92 0.06
N THR A 57 26.79 -13.76 1.36
CA THR A 57 26.70 -14.86 2.30
C THR A 57 25.26 -15.37 2.42
N THR A 58 25.10 -16.61 2.88
CA THR A 58 23.78 -17.27 2.99
C THR A 58 22.84 -16.53 3.96
N ASP A 59 23.39 -15.93 5.02
CA ASP A 59 22.63 -15.14 6.00
C ASP A 59 22.15 -13.80 5.43
N LEU A 60 22.97 -13.14 4.61
CA LEU A 60 22.62 -11.87 3.99
C LEU A 60 21.48 -12.06 2.97
N SER A 61 21.53 -13.14 2.19
CA SER A 61 20.47 -13.52 1.26
C SER A 61 19.11 -13.74 1.96
N LYS A 62 19.11 -14.36 3.13
CA LYS A 62 17.90 -14.49 3.97
C LYS A 62 17.36 -13.13 4.41
N GLN A 63 18.21 -12.21 4.88
CA GLN A 63 17.79 -10.88 5.29
C GLN A 63 17.14 -10.09 4.14
N PHE A 64 17.68 -10.19 2.91
CA PHE A 64 17.03 -9.58 1.75
C PHE A 64 15.67 -10.22 1.44
N SER A 65 15.55 -11.54 1.56
CA SER A 65 14.27 -12.23 1.38
C SER A 65 13.23 -11.75 2.40
N ASP A 66 13.61 -11.65 3.67
CA ASP A 66 12.73 -11.22 4.76
C ASP A 66 12.22 -9.79 4.56
N VAL A 67 13.11 -8.87 4.15
CA VAL A 67 12.72 -7.48 3.85
C VAL A 67 11.77 -7.42 2.65
N LEU A 68 11.98 -8.26 1.62
CA LEU A 68 11.10 -8.30 0.45
C LEU A 68 9.70 -8.82 0.83
N VAL A 69 9.65 -9.83 1.69
CA VAL A 69 8.40 -10.38 2.25
C VAL A 69 7.68 -9.31 3.09
N ALA A 70 8.40 -8.55 3.91
CA ALA A 70 7.83 -7.45 4.69
C ALA A 70 7.23 -6.35 3.79
N ILE A 71 7.92 -5.95 2.72
CA ILE A 71 7.41 -4.98 1.74
C ILE A 71 6.14 -5.51 1.06
N ARG A 72 6.14 -6.77 0.62
CA ARG A 72 4.96 -7.42 0.02
C ARG A 72 3.77 -7.43 0.99
N ASN A 73 4.01 -7.78 2.25
CA ASN A 73 2.96 -7.82 3.27
C ASN A 73 2.40 -6.44 3.56
N ALA A 74 3.24 -5.41 3.59
CA ALA A 74 2.81 -4.02 3.76
C ALA A 74 1.92 -3.55 2.59
N VAL A 75 2.31 -3.84 1.34
CA VAL A 75 1.50 -3.51 0.16
C VAL A 75 0.14 -4.23 0.21
N ASN A 76 0.13 -5.53 0.51
CA ASN A 76 -1.11 -6.30 0.63
C ASN A 76 -2.02 -5.77 1.76
N ALA A 77 -1.46 -5.35 2.89
CA ALA A 77 -2.24 -4.77 3.98
C ALA A 77 -2.90 -3.44 3.57
N ILE A 78 -2.20 -2.63 2.77
CA ILE A 78 -2.72 -1.34 2.27
C ILE A 78 -3.75 -1.53 1.14
N ASP A 79 -3.65 -2.60 0.37
CA ASP A 79 -4.67 -2.97 -0.62
C ASP A 79 -5.91 -3.60 0.04
N LEU A 80 -5.73 -4.48 1.03
CA LEU A 80 -6.83 -5.06 1.79
C LEU A 80 -7.59 -4.03 2.64
N SER A 81 -6.91 -3.03 3.20
CA SER A 81 -7.57 -1.97 3.99
C SER A 81 -8.59 -1.20 3.14
N GLN A 82 -8.35 -1.07 1.84
CA GLN A 82 -9.29 -0.46 0.88
C GLN A 82 -10.49 -1.36 0.56
N THR A 83 -10.32 -2.68 0.63
CA THR A 83 -11.36 -3.65 0.28
C THR A 83 -12.36 -3.86 1.43
N ARG A 84 -11.96 -3.62 2.68
CA ARG A 84 -12.80 -3.81 3.88
C ARG A 84 -13.82 -2.70 4.16
N ILE A 85 -13.87 -1.66 3.33
CA ILE A 85 -14.89 -0.61 3.47
C ILE A 85 -16.18 -1.12 2.80
N LYS A 86 -16.97 -1.89 3.56
CA LYS A 86 -18.38 -2.18 3.26
C LYS A 86 -19.28 -1.42 4.24
#